data_AF-A0A961BLA3-F1
#
_entry.id   AF-A0A961BLA3-F1
#
_cell.length_a   1.000
_cell.length_b   1.000
_cell.length_c   1.000
_cell.angle_alpha   90.00
_cell.angle_beta   90.00
_cell.angle_gamma   90.00
#
_symmetry.space_group_name_H-M   'P 1'
#
loop_
_entity.id
_entity.type
_entity.pdbx_description
1 polymer ?
#
loop_
_entity_poly.entity_id
_entity_poly.type
_entity_poly.pdbx_seq_one_letter_code
_entity_poly.pdbx_strand_id
1 'polypeptide(L)' 'MLTPRQLNRTTLRRQALHGRRDATVGEITAQMLVIQSQEPAAPYLALWNRLASFDPDDGDDAWRSGEL' A
#
# COMPACT_ATOMS: atom_id res chain seq x y z
N MET A 1 -5.64 0.55 27.71
CA MET A 1 -4.29 0.22 27.18
C MET A 1 -4.43 -0.92 26.17
N LEU A 2 -3.73 -0.91 25.04
CA LEU A 2 -3.79 -2.01 24.05
C LEU A 2 -2.77 -3.09 24.40
N THR A 3 -3.15 -4.37 24.23
CA THR A 3 -2.19 -5.50 24.29
C THR A 3 -1.27 -5.49 23.05
N PRO A 4 -0.10 -6.15 23.10
CA PRO A 4 0.79 -6.26 21.94
C PRO A 4 0.11 -6.83 20.68
N ARG A 5 -0.78 -7.82 20.86
CA ARG A 5 -1.55 -8.40 19.75
C ARG A 5 -2.54 -7.40 19.15
N GLN A 6 -3.23 -6.64 19.98
CA GLN A 6 -4.14 -5.58 19.51
C GLN A 6 -3.37 -4.47 18.79
N LEU A 7 -2.22 -4.07 19.32
CA LEU A 7 -1.34 -3.11 18.67
C LEU A 7 -0.91 -3.61 17.29
N ASN A 8 -0.37 -4.84 17.20
CA ASN A 8 0.04 -5.44 15.92
C ASN A 8 -1.09 -5.47 14.89
N ARG A 9 -2.29 -5.96 15.24
CA ARG A 9 -3.42 -6.02 14.30
C ARG A 9 -3.90 -4.64 13.88
N THR A 10 -3.88 -3.68 14.80
CA THR A 10 -4.26 -2.30 14.50
C THR A 10 -3.25 -1.65 13.55
N THR A 11 -1.95 -1.87 13.78
CA THR A 11 -0.88 -1.39 12.89
C THR A 11 -1.01 -2.00 11.50
N LEU A 12 -1.18 -3.33 11.40
CA LEU A 12 -1.38 -4.00 10.11
C LEU A 12 -2.61 -3.45 9.37
N ARG A 13 -3.72 -3.19 10.07
CA ARG A 13 -4.92 -2.58 9.45
C ARG A 13 -4.63 -1.17 8.93
N ARG A 14 -3.94 -0.33 9.71
CA ARG A 14 -3.58 1.05 9.30
C ARG A 14 -2.59 1.07 8.14
N GLN A 15 -1.72 0.08 8.03
CA GLN A 15 -0.77 -0.07 6.93
C GLN A 15 -1.33 -0.85 5.73
N ALA A 16 -2.63 -1.19 5.72
CA ALA A 16 -3.27 -2.03 4.71
C ALA A 16 -2.64 -3.43 4.53
N LEU A 17 -2.03 -3.97 5.59
CA LEU A 17 -1.37 -5.28 5.65
C LEU A 17 -2.19 -6.34 6.40
N HIS A 18 -3.43 -6.04 6.79
CA HIS A 18 -4.30 -7.03 7.45
C HIS A 18 -4.96 -8.00 6.45
N GLY A 19 -4.80 -7.75 5.16
CA GLY A 19 -5.31 -8.52 4.03
C GLY A 19 -5.24 -7.65 2.77
N ARG A 20 -5.05 -8.29 1.60
CA ARG A 20 -5.09 -7.58 0.32
C ARG A 20 -6.51 -7.08 0.05
N ARG A 21 -6.65 -5.86 -0.48
CA ARG A 21 -7.91 -5.13 -0.65
C ARG A 21 -8.17 -4.84 -2.12
N ASP A 22 -9.44 -4.84 -2.50
CA ASP A 22 -9.88 -4.25 -3.75
C ASP A 22 -9.89 -2.73 -3.58
N ALA A 23 -8.90 -2.05 -4.16
CA ALA A 23 -8.61 -0.62 -3.99
C ALA A 23 -7.71 -0.15 -5.15
N THR A 24 -7.54 1.16 -5.33
CA THR A 24 -6.60 1.72 -6.32
C THR A 24 -5.20 1.92 -5.72
N VAL A 25 -4.20 2.09 -6.59
CA VAL A 25 -2.83 2.47 -6.17
C VAL A 25 -2.84 3.80 -5.41
N GLY A 26 -3.62 4.78 -5.88
CA GLY A 26 -3.80 6.09 -5.24
C GLY A 26 -4.37 5.96 -3.82
N GLU A 27 -5.42 5.16 -3.64
CA GLU A 27 -6.05 4.93 -2.33
C GLU A 27 -5.07 4.31 -1.31
N ILE A 28 -4.31 3.29 -1.73
CA ILE A 28 -3.32 2.64 -0.85
C ILE A 28 -2.15 3.58 -0.53
N THR A 29 -1.67 4.34 -1.51
CA THR A 29 -0.56 5.28 -1.32
C THR A 29 -0.96 6.42 -0.40
N ALA A 30 -2.14 7.00 -0.58
CA ALA A 30 -2.70 8.03 0.29
C ALA A 30 -2.86 7.53 1.74
N GLN A 31 -3.31 6.28 1.93
CA GLN A 31 -3.42 5.68 3.26
C GLN A 31 -2.05 5.55 3.96
N MET A 32 -0.97 5.32 3.20
CA MET A 32 0.39 5.20 3.74
C MET A 32 1.16 6.52 3.80
N LEU A 33 0.63 7.59 3.20
CA LEU A 33 1.26 8.89 2.95
C LEU A 33 2.45 8.84 2.00
N VAL A 34 3.29 7.79 2.08
CA VAL A 34 4.47 7.60 1.23
C VAL A 34 4.70 6.12 0.95
N ILE A 35 5.28 5.84 -0.22
CA ILE A 35 5.89 4.55 -0.54
C ILE A 35 7.35 4.78 -0.86
N GLN A 36 8.22 3.97 -0.27
CA GLN A 36 9.66 4.04 -0.52
C GLN A 36 9.97 3.46 -1.91
N SER A 37 10.59 4.25 -2.77
CA SER A 37 10.90 3.92 -4.16
C SER A 37 12.40 3.99 -4.49
N GLN A 38 13.26 4.09 -3.48
CA GLN A 38 14.72 4.21 -3.67
C GLN A 38 15.33 2.94 -4.25
N GLU A 39 14.72 1.77 -3.98
CA GLU A 39 15.03 0.51 -4.63
C GLU A 39 13.96 0.22 -5.70
N PRO A 40 14.34 -0.08 -6.97
CA PRO A 40 13.38 -0.19 -8.07
C PRO A 40 12.22 -1.16 -7.82
N ALA A 41 12.47 -2.27 -7.13
CA ALA A 41 11.44 -3.28 -6.85
C ALA A 41 10.56 -2.95 -5.62
N ALA A 42 11.01 -2.06 -4.73
CA ALA A 42 10.33 -1.79 -3.45
C ALA A 42 8.88 -1.29 -3.61
N PRO A 43 8.54 -0.34 -4.51
CA PRO A 43 7.17 0.16 -4.60
C PRO A 43 6.20 -0.91 -5.11
N TYR A 44 6.63 -1.72 -6.09
CA TYR A 44 5.84 -2.82 -6.62
C TYR A 44 5.56 -3.88 -5.54
N LEU A 45 6.56 -4.27 -4.75
CA LEU A 45 6.37 -5.20 -3.64
C LEU A 45 5.47 -4.62 -2.55
N ALA A 46 5.58 -3.32 -2.26
CA ALA A 46 4.72 -2.66 -1.30
C ALA A 46 3.25 -2.67 -1.74
N LEU A 47 2.98 -2.38 -3.02
CA LEU A 47 1.63 -2.36 -3.58
C LEU A 47 1.05 -3.77 -3.74
N TRP A 48 1.83 -4.72 -4.26
CA TRP A 48 1.42 -6.12 -4.42
C TRP A 48 0.94 -6.75 -3.10
N ASN A 49 1.61 -6.46 -1.98
CA ASN A 49 1.23 -6.96 -0.66
C ASN A 49 -0.11 -6.39 -0.13
N ARG A 50 -0.66 -5.36 -0.77
CA ARG A 50 -1.83 -4.59 -0.27
C ARG A 50 -3.03 -4.61 -1.22
N LEU A 51 -2.79 -4.65 -2.52
CA LEU A 51 -3.82 -4.65 -3.57
C LEU A 51 -4.18 -6.06 -3.98
N ALA A 52 -5.46 -6.41 -4.05
CA ALA A 52 -5.94 -7.74 -4.44
C ALA A 52 -5.65 -8.03 -5.93
N SER A 53 -5.89 -7.05 -6.79
CA SER A 53 -5.60 -7.07 -8.22
C SER A 53 -4.52 -6.02 -8.49
N PHE A 54 -3.25 -6.41 -8.36
CA PHE A 54 -2.14 -5.49 -8.60
C PHE A 54 -1.61 -5.67 -10.01
N ASP A 55 -1.67 -4.61 -10.81
CA ASP A 55 -0.93 -4.46 -12.06
C ASP A 55 0.19 -3.43 -11.85
N PRO A 56 1.47 -3.76 -12.17
CA PRO A 56 2.55 -2.79 -12.17
C PRO A 56 2.27 -1.52 -12.98
N ASP A 57 1.54 -1.63 -14.09
CA ASP A 57 1.25 -0.51 -14.99
C ASP A 57 0.31 0.53 -14.32
N ASP A 58 -0.58 0.10 -13.42
CA ASP A 58 -1.47 0.99 -12.65
C ASP A 58 -0.68 2.02 -11.83
N GLY A 59 0.48 1.62 -11.32
CA GLY A 59 1.34 2.50 -10.52
C GLY A 59 2.00 3.59 -11.38
N ASP A 60 2.47 3.21 -12.56
CA ASP A 60 3.06 4.15 -13.50
C ASP A 60 2.00 5.11 -14.08
N ASP A 61 0.79 4.62 -14.34
CA ASP A 61 -0.33 5.43 -14.82
C ASP A 61 -0.78 6.47 -13.77
N ALA A 62 -0.86 6.07 -12.50
CA ALA A 62 -1.20 6.97 -11.39
C ALA A 62 -0.14 8.08 -11.22
N TRP A 63 1.15 7.76 -11.40
CA TRP A 63 2.21 8.75 -11.42
C TRP A 63 2.12 9.70 -12.64
N ARG A 64 1.91 9.16 -13.84
CA ARG A 64 1.83 9.95 -15.08
C ARG A 64 0.63 10.89 -15.11
N SER A 65 -0.48 10.52 -14.46
CA SER A 65 -1.70 11.32 -14.35
C SER A 65 -1.65 12.37 -13.23
N GLY A 66 -0.64 12.32 -12.35
CA GLY A 66 -0.50 13.23 -11.20
C GLY A 66 -1.40 12.88 -10.02
N GLU A 67 -1.90 11.64 -9.96
CA GLU A 67 -2.64 11.10 -8.82
C GLU A 67 -1.70 10.69 -7.66
N LEU A 68 -0.40 10.50 -7.96
CA LEU A 68 0.70 10.22 -7.03
C LEU A 68 1.78 11.31 -7.04
#